data_AF-A0A3G6IZN0-F1
#
_entry.id   AF-A0A3G6IZN0-F1
#
_cell.length_a   1.000
_cell.length_b   1.000
_cell.length_c   1.000
_cell.angle_alpha   90.00
_cell.angle_beta   90.00
_cell.angle_gamma   90.00
#
_symmetry.space_group_name_H-M   'P 1'
#
loop_
_entity.id
_entity.type
_entity.pdbx_description
1 polymer ?
#
loop_
_entity_poly.entity_id
_entity_poly.type
_entity_poly.pdbx_seq_one_letter_code
_entity_poly.pdbx_strand_id
1 'polypeptide(L)'
;MTTRSENTVTIAQPANKVHEALTNADYWAYVTQHLSPEPGQVHEFSEADGGAVATLFEVLPQELLPEAVRGMISQSLKVKRVVNVGALEGDNAKHSYTADVKGTPVDFKGEISMRGEGDSTVLDYANEVTVNIPFMGGAIEPKVAEALGELFNNEGNLTEQWIKENL
;
A
#
# COMPACT_ATOMS: atom_id res chain seq x y z
N MET A 1 5.16 19.60 -5.58
CA MET A 1 4.03 19.60 -6.53
C MET A 1 3.28 18.30 -6.30
N THR A 2 1.96 18.27 -6.51
CA THR A 2 1.16 17.04 -6.29
C THR A 2 0.86 16.42 -7.65
N THR A 3 1.22 15.15 -7.79
CA THR A 3 0.95 14.34 -8.98
C THR A 3 -0.03 13.24 -8.65
N ARG A 4 -0.95 12.98 -9.58
CA ARG A 4 -1.96 11.93 -9.46
C ARG A 4 -1.57 10.74 -10.31
N SER A 5 -1.79 9.54 -9.79
CA SER A 5 -1.59 8.29 -10.52
C SER A 5 -2.68 7.30 -10.17
N GLU A 6 -3.04 6.48 -11.15
CA GLU A 6 -4.02 5.40 -11.00
C GLU A 6 -3.29 4.07 -11.15
N ASN A 7 -3.59 3.12 -10.26
CA ASN A 7 -3.05 1.77 -10.31
C ASN A 7 -4.19 0.79 -10.07
N THR A 8 -4.24 -0.31 -10.82
CA THR A 8 -5.20 -1.39 -10.60
C THR A 8 -4.45 -2.65 -10.22
N VAL A 9 -4.87 -3.26 -9.12
CA VAL A 9 -4.36 -4.55 -8.64
C VAL A 9 -5.50 -5.55 -8.70
N THR A 10 -5.24 -6.73 -9.27
CA THR A 10 -6.19 -7.85 -9.24
C THR A 10 -5.67 -8.92 -8.31
N ILE A 11 -6.52 -9.35 -7.38
CA ILE A 11 -6.25 -10.42 -6.43
C ILE A 11 -7.15 -11.58 -6.83
N ALA A 12 -6.59 -12.74 -7.18
CA ALA A 12 -7.32 -13.95 -7.56
C ALA A 12 -7.96 -14.65 -6.34
N GLN A 13 -8.73 -13.90 -5.56
CA GLN A 13 -9.52 -14.33 -4.42
C GLN A 13 -10.87 -13.59 -4.39
N PRO A 14 -11.95 -14.25 -3.90
CA PRO A 14 -13.25 -13.61 -3.71
C PRO A 14 -13.21 -12.42 -2.74
N ALA A 15 -14.09 -11.43 -2.96
CA ALA A 15 -14.09 -10.16 -2.22
C ALA A 15 -14.26 -10.33 -0.70
N ASN A 16 -15.06 -11.30 -0.26
CA ASN A 16 -15.22 -11.59 1.16
C ASN A 16 -13.92 -12.08 1.81
N LYS A 17 -13.13 -12.91 1.12
CA LYS A 17 -11.81 -13.38 1.63
C LYS A 17 -10.78 -12.25 1.64
N VAL A 18 -10.78 -11.40 0.60
CA VAL A 18 -9.90 -10.22 0.56
C VAL A 18 -10.23 -9.27 1.70
N HIS A 19 -11.51 -8.98 1.92
CA HIS A 19 -11.95 -8.13 3.03
C HIS A 19 -11.62 -8.74 4.41
N GLU A 20 -11.83 -10.04 4.58
CA GLU A 20 -11.46 -10.77 5.80
C GLU A 20 -9.96 -10.68 6.08
N ALA A 21 -9.11 -10.79 5.05
CA ALA A 21 -7.67 -10.58 5.20
C ALA A 21 -7.33 -9.13 5.58
N LEU A 22 -7.88 -8.13 4.86
CA LEU A 22 -7.61 -6.71 5.12
C LEU A 22 -8.08 -6.25 6.52
N THR A 23 -9.06 -6.94 7.11
CA THR A 23 -9.56 -6.70 8.47
C THR A 23 -8.93 -7.62 9.52
N ASN A 24 -7.79 -8.26 9.20
CA ASN A 24 -7.07 -9.16 10.11
C ASN A 24 -5.68 -8.61 10.47
N ALA A 25 -5.35 -8.58 11.76
CA ALA A 25 -4.06 -8.11 12.25
C ALA A 25 -2.88 -9.00 11.82
N ASP A 26 -3.07 -10.33 11.78
CA ASP A 26 -2.04 -11.30 11.39
C ASP A 26 -1.70 -11.20 9.91
N TYR A 27 -2.69 -10.85 9.06
CA TYR A 27 -2.45 -10.51 7.67
C TYR A 27 -1.50 -9.31 7.54
N TRP A 28 -1.76 -8.22 8.27
CA TRP A 28 -0.87 -7.05 8.23
C TRP A 28 0.51 -7.33 8.81
N ALA A 29 0.61 -8.21 9.81
CA ALA A 29 1.90 -8.70 10.31
C ALA A 29 2.66 -9.48 9.23
N TYR A 30 1.97 -10.32 8.47
CA TYR A 30 2.55 -11.03 7.34
C TYR A 30 3.02 -10.05 6.24
N VAL A 31 2.15 -9.14 5.80
CA VAL A 31 2.49 -8.16 4.75
C VAL A 31 3.71 -7.34 5.15
N THR A 32 3.72 -6.77 6.36
CA THR A 32 4.84 -5.92 6.78
C THR A 32 6.17 -6.67 6.84
N GLN A 33 6.17 -7.98 7.11
CA GLN A 33 7.38 -8.80 7.11
C GLN A 33 7.90 -9.16 5.71
N HIS A 34 7.04 -9.16 4.69
CA HIS A 34 7.35 -9.71 3.36
C HIS A 34 7.23 -8.70 2.22
N LEU A 35 6.64 -7.52 2.44
CA LEU A 35 6.45 -6.48 1.42
C LEU A 35 7.79 -5.94 0.89
N SER A 36 8.81 -5.94 1.73
CA SER A 36 10.15 -5.45 1.43
C SER A 36 11.21 -6.47 1.87
N PRO A 37 12.42 -6.45 1.28
CA PRO A 37 13.56 -7.26 1.73
C PRO A 37 13.93 -7.02 3.21
N GLU A 38 13.70 -5.81 3.71
CA GLU A 38 13.81 -5.49 5.13
C GLU A 38 12.42 -5.57 5.80
N PRO A 39 12.25 -6.37 6.87
CA PRO A 39 10.95 -6.54 7.50
C PRO A 39 10.52 -5.26 8.23
N GLY A 40 9.28 -4.86 7.99
CA GLY A 40 8.54 -3.89 8.78
C GLY A 40 7.83 -4.54 9.97
N GLN A 41 6.88 -3.79 10.54
CA GLN A 41 6.03 -4.25 11.62
C GLN A 41 4.69 -3.52 11.64
N VAL A 42 3.66 -4.16 12.19
CA VAL A 42 2.42 -3.50 12.59
C VAL A 42 2.70 -2.70 13.86
N HIS A 43 2.37 -1.41 13.84
CA HIS A 43 2.46 -0.55 15.00
C HIS A 43 1.18 -0.61 15.85
N GLU A 44 0.02 -0.56 15.18
CA GLU A 44 -1.29 -0.58 15.81
C GLU A 44 -2.31 -1.17 14.83
N PHE A 45 -3.28 -1.91 15.34
CA PHE A 45 -4.40 -2.42 14.57
C PHE A 45 -5.67 -2.31 15.41
N SER A 46 -6.76 -1.84 14.81
CA SER A 46 -8.06 -1.71 15.46
C SER A 46 -9.19 -1.99 14.48
N GLU A 47 -10.21 -2.70 14.92
CA GLU A 47 -11.47 -2.82 14.18
C GLU A 47 -12.22 -1.49 14.14
N ALA A 48 -12.93 -1.21 13.05
CA ALA A 48 -13.68 0.03 12.86
C ALA A 48 -14.94 -0.22 12.02
N ASP A 49 -16.11 -0.23 12.66
CA ASP A 49 -17.45 -0.25 12.01
C ASP A 49 -17.59 -1.24 10.84
N GLY A 50 -17.20 -2.52 11.06
CA GLY A 50 -17.24 -3.56 10.03
C GLY A 50 -16.05 -3.55 9.07
N GLY A 51 -15.08 -2.68 9.33
CA GLY A 51 -13.77 -2.61 8.69
C GLY A 51 -12.64 -2.57 9.74
N ALA A 52 -11.52 -1.95 9.40
CA ALA A 52 -10.36 -1.86 10.28
C ALA A 52 -9.46 -0.66 9.97
N VAL A 53 -8.62 -0.30 10.92
CA VAL A 53 -7.53 0.65 10.75
C VAL A 53 -6.22 -0.03 11.15
N ALA A 54 -5.26 -0.03 10.24
CA ALA A 54 -3.93 -0.59 10.46
C ALA A 54 -2.88 0.52 10.34
N THR A 55 -2.08 0.74 11.38
CA THR A 55 -0.89 1.59 11.34
C THR A 55 0.35 0.71 11.23
N LEU A 56 1.10 0.89 10.16
CA LEU A 56 2.25 0.07 9.77
C LEU A 56 3.52 0.92 9.81
N PHE A 57 4.61 0.30 10.24
CA PHE A 57 5.96 0.83 10.06
C PHE A 57 6.72 -0.06 9.09
N GLU A 58 6.97 0.49 7.92
CA GLU A 58 7.57 -0.22 6.80
C GLU A 58 8.95 0.35 6.50
N VAL A 59 9.79 -0.49 5.92
CA VAL A 59 11.13 -0.11 5.52
C VAL A 59 11.23 -0.30 4.02
N LEU A 60 11.66 0.73 3.30
CA LEU A 60 11.92 0.64 1.86
C LEU A 60 13.43 0.83 1.64
N PRO A 61 14.20 -0.25 1.45
CA PRO A 61 15.63 -0.14 1.16
C PRO A 61 15.87 0.57 -0.18
N GLN A 62 17.06 1.12 -0.36
CA GLN A 62 17.42 1.91 -1.56
C GLN A 62 17.20 1.13 -2.86
N GLU A 63 17.34 -0.19 -2.83
CA GLU A 63 17.12 -1.07 -3.99
C GLU A 63 15.67 -1.09 -4.48
N LEU A 64 14.69 -0.78 -3.63
CA LEU A 64 13.29 -0.61 -4.04
C LEU A 64 12.98 0.79 -4.57
N LEU A 65 13.91 1.74 -4.39
CA LEU A 65 13.70 3.11 -4.85
C LEU A 65 14.03 3.24 -6.33
N PRO A 66 13.38 4.15 -7.06
CA PRO A 66 13.77 4.48 -8.42
C PRO A 66 15.24 4.92 -8.50
N GLU A 67 15.97 4.48 -9.53
CA GLU A 67 17.39 4.79 -9.72
C GLU A 67 17.69 6.30 -9.62
N ALA A 68 16.76 7.13 -10.12
CA ALA A 68 16.87 8.59 -10.12
C ALA A 68 16.97 9.23 -8.71
N VAL A 69 16.52 8.54 -7.66
CA VAL A 69 16.56 9.04 -6.28
C VAL A 69 17.49 8.27 -5.37
N ARG A 70 18.01 7.10 -5.79
CA ARG A 70 18.92 6.27 -4.96
C ARG A 70 20.15 7.05 -4.49
N GLY A 71 20.74 7.87 -5.36
CA GLY A 71 21.91 8.69 -5.00
C GLY A 71 21.63 9.79 -3.96
N MET A 72 20.36 10.13 -3.72
CA MET A 72 19.95 11.17 -2.76
C MET A 72 19.60 10.60 -1.39
N ILE A 73 19.27 9.30 -1.34
CA ILE A 73 18.78 8.62 -0.15
C ILE A 73 19.91 7.73 0.38
N SER A 74 20.56 8.15 1.47
CA SER A 74 21.72 7.45 2.03
C SER A 74 21.35 6.27 2.93
N GLN A 75 20.07 6.07 3.24
CA GLN A 75 19.58 5.05 4.19
C GLN A 75 18.21 4.54 3.74
N SER A 76 17.81 3.34 4.17
CA SER A 76 16.46 2.82 3.92
C SER A 76 15.39 3.80 4.42
N LEU A 77 14.35 4.02 3.61
CA LEU A 77 13.24 4.90 3.98
C LEU A 77 12.39 4.22 5.03
N LYS A 78 11.99 4.97 6.06
CA LYS A 78 11.07 4.49 7.08
C LYS A 78 9.71 5.12 6.82
N VAL A 79 8.74 4.28 6.50
CA VAL A 79 7.40 4.70 6.09
C VAL A 79 6.43 4.39 7.23
N LYS A 80 5.68 5.39 7.66
CA LYS A 80 4.49 5.17 8.49
C LYS A 80 3.29 5.16 7.55
N ARG A 81 2.69 3.99 7.33
CA ARG A 81 1.48 3.85 6.51
C ARG A 81 0.27 3.60 7.41
N VAL A 82 -0.79 4.37 7.23
CA VAL A 82 -2.08 4.16 7.91
C VAL A 82 -3.06 3.74 6.84
N VAL A 83 -3.61 2.53 6.96
CA VAL A 83 -4.61 1.97 6.04
C VAL A 83 -5.95 1.94 6.75
N ASN A 84 -6.96 2.57 6.15
CA ASN A 84 -8.35 2.53 6.60
C ASN A 84 -9.12 1.61 5.67
N VAL A 85 -9.58 0.48 6.19
CA VAL A 85 -10.36 -0.51 5.48
C VAL A 85 -11.82 -0.26 5.81
N GLY A 86 -12.63 0.20 4.85
CA GLY A 86 -14.09 0.30 5.04
C GLY A 86 -14.79 -1.05 5.11
N ALA A 87 -16.04 -1.01 5.57
CA ALA A 87 -16.91 -2.19 5.61
C ALA A 87 -17.19 -2.74 4.20
N LEU A 88 -17.43 -4.04 4.13
CA LEU A 88 -17.85 -4.70 2.91
C LEU A 88 -19.35 -4.50 2.66
N GLU A 89 -19.69 -3.89 1.54
CA GLU A 89 -21.06 -3.66 1.06
C GLU A 89 -21.34 -4.56 -0.15
N GLY A 90 -21.86 -5.75 0.11
CA GLY A 90 -21.97 -6.81 -0.89
C GLY A 90 -20.57 -7.34 -1.24
N ASP A 91 -20.12 -7.09 -2.47
CA ASP A 91 -18.76 -7.42 -2.92
C ASP A 91 -17.88 -6.17 -3.14
N ASN A 92 -18.31 -5.01 -2.63
CA ASN A 92 -17.59 -3.75 -2.81
C ASN A 92 -17.18 -3.16 -1.48
N ALA A 93 -16.05 -2.46 -1.44
CA ALA A 93 -15.64 -1.67 -0.29
C ALA A 93 -14.85 -0.45 -0.73
N LYS A 94 -14.73 0.54 0.15
CA LYS A 94 -13.83 1.68 -0.02
C LYS A 94 -12.79 1.66 1.07
N HIS A 95 -11.54 1.84 0.68
CA HIS A 95 -10.42 1.95 1.59
C HIS A 95 -9.66 3.24 1.28
N SER A 96 -8.82 3.66 2.21
CA SER A 96 -7.89 4.75 1.97
C SER A 96 -6.60 4.52 2.72
N TYR A 97 -5.55 5.20 2.31
CA TYR A 97 -4.30 5.19 3.07
C TYR A 97 -3.61 6.55 3.05
N THR A 98 -2.79 6.78 4.08
CA THR A 98 -1.79 7.84 4.11
C THR A 98 -0.44 7.22 4.43
N ALA A 99 0.63 7.73 3.84
CA ALA A 99 1.99 7.29 4.11
C ALA A 99 2.92 8.49 4.29
N ASP A 100 3.52 8.56 5.48
CA ASP A 100 4.53 9.56 5.84
C ASP A 100 5.92 8.93 5.74
N VAL A 101 6.80 9.53 4.95
CA VAL A 101 8.17 9.03 4.76
C VAL A 101 9.15 9.83 5.62
N LYS A 102 9.62 9.21 6.70
CA LYS A 102 10.46 9.89 7.68
C LYS A 102 11.76 10.40 7.04
N GLY A 103 12.04 11.68 7.24
CA GLY A 103 13.31 12.31 6.83
C GLY A 103 13.37 12.67 5.34
N THR A 104 12.26 12.52 4.60
CA THR A 104 12.17 12.97 3.22
C THR A 104 11.01 13.94 3.05
N PRO A 105 11.08 14.86 2.07
CA PRO A 105 10.00 15.80 1.78
C PRO A 105 8.98 15.16 0.82
N VAL A 106 8.56 13.92 1.10
CA VAL A 106 7.68 13.12 0.25
C VAL A 106 6.55 12.53 1.08
N ASP A 107 5.32 12.75 0.63
CA ASP A 107 4.10 12.24 1.26
C ASP A 107 3.22 11.58 0.20
N PHE A 108 2.54 10.51 0.61
CA PHE A 108 1.61 9.77 -0.24
C PHE A 108 0.28 9.57 0.45
N LYS A 109 -0.78 9.54 -0.34
CA LYS A 109 -2.09 9.10 0.12
C LYS A 109 -2.87 8.57 -1.07
N GLY A 110 -3.89 7.78 -0.82
CA GLY A 110 -4.77 7.32 -1.86
C GLY A 110 -6.10 6.82 -1.35
N GLU A 111 -7.06 6.83 -2.27
CA GLU A 111 -8.34 6.14 -2.12
C GLU A 111 -8.29 4.85 -2.92
N ILE A 112 -8.92 3.79 -2.41
CA ILE A 112 -8.93 2.46 -3.02
C ILE A 112 -10.37 2.02 -3.13
N SER A 113 -10.83 1.79 -4.36
CA SER A 113 -12.13 1.18 -4.61
C SER A 113 -11.95 -0.31 -4.82
N MET A 114 -12.56 -1.13 -3.96
CA MET A 114 -12.57 -2.57 -4.08
C MET A 114 -13.87 -3.04 -4.73
N ARG A 115 -13.75 -3.95 -5.71
CA ARG A 115 -14.88 -4.59 -6.39
C ARG A 115 -14.62 -6.08 -6.59
N GLY A 116 -15.53 -6.93 -6.15
CA GLY A 116 -15.51 -8.35 -6.46
C GLY A 116 -15.99 -8.63 -7.89
N GLU A 117 -15.31 -9.57 -8.55
CA GLU A 117 -15.59 -10.07 -9.88
C GLU A 117 -15.61 -11.61 -9.85
N GLY A 118 -16.54 -12.18 -9.08
CA GLY A 118 -16.66 -13.62 -8.88
C GLY A 118 -15.53 -14.16 -8.00
N ASP A 119 -14.60 -14.92 -8.59
CA ASP A 119 -13.48 -15.54 -7.89
C ASP A 119 -12.24 -14.63 -7.78
N SER A 120 -12.34 -13.38 -8.25
CA SER A 120 -11.30 -12.37 -8.15
C SER A 120 -11.82 -11.06 -7.55
N THR A 121 -10.91 -10.25 -7.04
CA THR A 121 -11.18 -8.91 -6.51
C THR A 121 -10.27 -7.91 -7.18
N VAL A 122 -10.83 -6.78 -7.60
CA VAL A 122 -10.09 -5.67 -8.20
C VAL A 122 -10.00 -4.53 -7.20
N LEU A 123 -8.79 -4.02 -6.98
CA LEU A 123 -8.49 -2.83 -6.21
C LEU A 123 -8.03 -1.72 -7.16
N ASP A 124 -8.86 -0.69 -7.31
CA ASP A 124 -8.57 0.50 -8.10
C ASP A 124 -8.06 1.61 -7.17
N TYR A 125 -6.77 1.91 -7.25
CA TYR A 125 -6.07 2.93 -6.45
C TYR A 125 -6.05 4.27 -7.18
N ALA A 126 -6.54 5.32 -6.52
CA ALA A 126 -6.36 6.71 -6.93
C ALA A 126 -5.36 7.39 -5.97
N ASN A 127 -4.11 7.50 -6.40
CA ASN A 127 -2.99 7.94 -5.57
C ASN A 127 -2.66 9.42 -5.80
N GLU A 128 -2.35 10.13 -4.73
CA GLU A 128 -1.77 11.48 -4.74
C GLU A 128 -0.37 11.43 -4.14
N VAL A 129 0.63 11.73 -4.97
CA VAL A 129 2.04 11.79 -4.60
C VAL A 129 2.45 13.26 -4.48
N THR A 130 2.99 13.66 -3.34
CA THR A 130 3.54 15.02 -3.19
C THR A 130 5.04 14.93 -2.95
N VAL A 131 5.82 15.43 -3.92
CA VAL A 131 7.27 15.55 -3.80
C VAL A 131 7.64 17.02 -3.65
N ASN A 132 8.29 17.35 -2.54
CA ASN A 132 8.75 18.70 -2.21
C ASN A 132 10.27 18.81 -2.37
N ILE A 133 10.81 18.36 -3.50
CA ILE A 133 12.23 18.46 -3.88
C ILE A 133 12.40 19.55 -4.96
N PRO A 134 13.14 20.65 -4.67
CA PRO A 134 13.38 21.72 -5.64
C PRO A 134 14.04 21.21 -6.94
N PHE A 135 13.59 21.74 -8.08
CA PHE A 135 14.15 21.49 -9.43
C PHE A 135 14.09 20.06 -9.98
N MET A 136 13.61 19.06 -9.21
CA MET A 136 13.60 17.65 -9.64
C MET A 136 12.21 16.98 -9.61
N GLY A 137 11.21 17.59 -8.96
CA GLY A 137 9.87 17.00 -8.77
C GLY A 137 9.27 16.40 -10.05
N GLY A 138 9.18 17.19 -11.13
CA GLY A 138 8.55 16.74 -12.37
C GLY A 138 9.22 15.56 -13.09
N ALA A 139 10.52 15.29 -12.84
CA ALA A 139 11.23 14.14 -13.43
C ALA A 139 11.19 12.90 -12.54
N ILE A 140 11.02 13.08 -11.22
CA ILE A 140 11.00 12.01 -10.22
C ILE A 140 9.59 11.47 -10.02
N GLU A 141 8.59 12.34 -10.01
CA GLU A 141 7.19 12.02 -9.68
C GLU A 141 6.64 10.81 -10.47
N PRO A 142 6.81 10.70 -11.81
CA PRO A 142 6.32 9.54 -12.55
C PRO A 142 6.98 8.22 -12.13
N LYS A 143 8.29 8.25 -11.83
CA LYS A 143 9.05 7.06 -11.43
C LYS A 143 8.65 6.58 -10.04
N VAL A 144 8.31 7.50 -9.15
CA VAL A 144 7.81 7.18 -7.81
C VAL A 144 6.41 6.57 -7.91
N ALA A 145 5.55 7.11 -8.78
CA ALA A 145 4.23 6.54 -9.04
C ALA A 145 4.30 5.11 -9.60
N GLU A 146 5.22 4.86 -10.53
CA GLU A 146 5.49 3.52 -11.08
C GLU A 146 5.96 2.54 -9.99
N ALA A 147 6.94 2.93 -9.18
CA ALA A 147 7.43 2.10 -8.07
C ALA A 147 6.33 1.80 -7.02
N LEU A 148 5.43 2.74 -6.76
CA LEU A 148 4.25 2.48 -5.91
C LEU A 148 3.29 1.47 -6.55
N GLY A 149 3.08 1.54 -7.87
CA GLY A 149 2.30 0.55 -8.59
C GLY A 149 2.87 -0.85 -8.46
N GLU A 150 4.20 -0.99 -8.60
CA GLU A 150 4.89 -2.27 -8.37
C GLU A 150 4.74 -2.76 -6.91
N LEU A 151 4.87 -1.85 -5.94
CA LEU A 151 4.69 -2.17 -4.52
C LEU A 151 3.28 -2.70 -4.23
N PHE A 152 2.24 -2.05 -4.76
CA PHE A 152 0.85 -2.50 -4.57
C PHE A 152 0.55 -3.82 -5.28
N ASN A 153 1.14 -4.06 -6.45
CA ASN A 153 1.04 -5.37 -7.10
C ASN A 153 1.70 -6.47 -6.25
N ASN A 154 2.86 -6.18 -5.66
CA ASN A 154 3.49 -7.11 -4.73
C ASN A 154 2.63 -7.37 -3.49
N GLU A 155 2.04 -6.32 -2.90
CA GLU A 155 1.10 -6.47 -1.79
C GLU A 155 -0.09 -7.36 -2.17
N GLY A 156 -0.70 -7.16 -3.35
CA GLY A 156 -1.77 -8.03 -3.85
C GLY A 156 -1.37 -9.51 -3.97
N ASN A 157 -0.15 -9.78 -4.44
CA ASN A 157 0.39 -11.15 -4.48
C ASN A 157 0.55 -11.75 -3.08
N LEU A 158 1.03 -10.96 -2.11
CA LEU A 158 1.13 -11.37 -0.72
C LEU A 158 -0.25 -11.63 -0.12
N THR A 159 -1.26 -10.82 -0.46
CA THR A 159 -2.65 -11.06 -0.07
C THR A 159 -3.17 -12.38 -0.61
N GLU A 160 -2.96 -12.66 -1.90
CA GLU A 160 -3.35 -13.96 -2.46
C GLU A 160 -2.71 -15.13 -1.73
N GLN A 161 -1.40 -15.04 -1.47
CA GLN A 161 -0.66 -16.10 -0.80
C GLN A 161 -1.18 -16.31 0.62
N TRP A 162 -1.30 -15.23 1.40
CA TRP A 162 -1.77 -15.31 2.77
C TRP A 162 -3.17 -15.90 2.85
N ILE A 163 -4.08 -15.49 1.96
CA ILE A 163 -5.44 -16.07 1.88
C ILE A 163 -5.36 -17.56 1.59
N LYS A 164 -4.58 -18.01 0.59
CA LYS A 164 -4.45 -19.45 0.25
C LYS A 164 -3.97 -20.30 1.43
N GLU A 165 -3.14 -19.72 2.30
CA GLU A 165 -2.53 -20.42 3.42
C GLU A 165 -3.35 -20.35 4.71
N ASN A 166 -4.22 -19.34 4.86
CA ASN A 166 -4.87 -19.03 6.14
C ASN A 166 -6.42 -18.97 6.10
N LEU A 167 -7.06 -18.91 4.91
CA LEU A 167 -8.52 -18.82 4.72
C LEU A 167 -9.04 -19.78 3.64
#